data_AF-A0A0B6S949-F1
#
_entry.id   AF-A0A0B6S949-F1
#
_cell.length_a   1.000
_cell.length_b   1.000
_cell.length_c   1.000
_cell.angle_alpha   90.00
_cell.angle_beta   90.00
_cell.angle_gamma   90.00
#
_symmetry.space_group_name_H-M   'P 1'
#
loop_
_entity.id
_entity.type
_entity.pdbx_description
1 polymer ?
#
loop_
_entity_poly.entity_id
_entity_poly.type
_entity_poly.pdbx_seq_one_letter_code
_entity_poly.pdbx_strand_id
1 'polypeptide(L)'
;MGTQQQGTQQQLELVRLAAAVRANLDDARVWRWYADLMEEDRIACTRTRDGWRLTIDGHHAVEDASFDAAVRRAADIWCDQPRLSPALGRRSKRARLAGATPLPDWHARRD
;
A
#
# COMPACT_ATOMS: atom_id res chain seq x y z
N MET A 1 -31.50 34.44 -22.04
CA MET A 1 -31.02 33.91 -20.74
C MET A 1 -30.34 32.54 -20.83
N GLY A 2 -30.48 31.75 -21.91
CA GLY A 2 -29.90 30.38 -21.96
C GLY A 2 -28.37 30.29 -22.13
N THR A 3 -27.71 31.28 -22.76
CA THR A 3 -26.27 31.22 -23.05
C THR A 3 -25.39 31.45 -21.81
N GLN A 4 -25.83 32.31 -20.88
CA GLN A 4 -25.11 32.53 -19.62
C GLN A 4 -25.18 31.33 -18.69
N GLN A 5 -26.33 30.63 -18.66
CA GLN A 5 -26.52 29.42 -17.86
C GLN A 5 -25.73 28.21 -18.42
N GLN A 6 -25.59 28.13 -19.75
CA GLN A 6 -24.74 27.12 -20.38
C GLN A 6 -23.26 27.36 -20.10
N GLY A 7 -22.79 28.62 -20.15
CA GLY A 7 -21.39 28.96 -19.85
C GLY A 7 -20.98 28.65 -18.40
N THR A 8 -21.85 28.92 -17.43
CA THR A 8 -21.57 28.59 -16.01
C THR A 8 -21.56 27.08 -15.78
N GLN A 9 -22.46 26.33 -16.42
CA GLN A 9 -22.47 24.87 -16.32
C GLN A 9 -21.21 24.26 -16.95
N GLN A 10 -20.78 24.75 -18.12
CA GLN A 10 -19.52 24.33 -18.75
C GLN A 10 -18.31 24.62 -17.86
N GLN A 11 -18.25 25.78 -17.21
CA GLN A 11 -17.17 26.14 -16.30
C GLN A 11 -17.13 25.23 -15.06
N LEU A 12 -18.28 24.90 -14.47
CA LEU A 12 -18.34 23.98 -13.32
C LEU A 12 -17.89 22.57 -13.70
N GLU A 13 -18.27 22.08 -14.88
CA GLU A 13 -17.80 20.79 -15.37
C GLU A 13 -16.28 20.77 -15.58
N LEU A 14 -15.70 21.83 -16.14
CA LEU A 14 -14.24 21.94 -16.27
C LEU A 14 -13.53 21.90 -14.90
N VAL A 15 -14.07 22.58 -13.89
CA VAL A 15 -13.51 22.56 -12.52
C VAL A 15 -13.61 21.15 -11.91
N ARG A 16 -14.74 20.46 -12.09
CA ARG A 16 -14.93 19.09 -11.61
C ARG A 16 -13.95 18.12 -12.26
N LEU A 17 -13.78 18.22 -13.59
CA LEU A 17 -12.82 17.40 -14.32
C LEU A 17 -11.39 17.65 -13.87
N ALA A 18 -11.00 18.93 -13.70
CA ALA A 18 -9.67 19.29 -13.20
C ALA A 18 -9.42 18.73 -11.79
N ALA A 19 -10.40 18.82 -10.89
CA ALA A 19 -10.32 18.25 -9.55
C ALA A 19 -10.18 16.72 -9.58
N ALA A 20 -10.94 16.03 -10.43
CA ALA A 20 -10.87 14.58 -10.59
C ALA A 20 -9.51 14.13 -11.15
N VAL A 21 -8.99 14.84 -12.16
CA VAL A 21 -7.64 14.59 -12.70
C VAL A 21 -6.59 14.78 -11.62
N ARG A 22 -6.69 15.84 -10.83
CA ARG A 22 -5.72 16.09 -9.76
C ARG A 22 -5.74 15.00 -8.70
N ALA A 23 -6.92 14.60 -8.23
CA ALA A 23 -7.08 13.51 -7.27
C ALA A 23 -6.48 12.20 -7.80
N ASN A 24 -6.76 11.85 -9.07
CA ASN A 24 -6.19 10.65 -9.69
C ASN A 24 -4.65 10.70 -9.77
N LEU A 25 -4.07 11.86 -10.07
CA LEU A 25 -2.62 12.03 -10.12
C LEU A 25 -1.99 11.90 -8.72
N ASP A 26 -2.62 12.49 -7.71
CA ASP A 26 -2.16 12.40 -6.33
C ASP A 26 -2.24 10.94 -5.82
N ASP A 27 -3.32 10.21 -6.14
CA ASP A 27 -3.46 8.78 -5.84
C ASP A 27 -2.41 7.94 -6.56
N ALA A 28 -2.21 8.15 -7.86
CA ALA A 28 -1.20 7.43 -8.63
C ALA A 28 0.21 7.66 -8.07
N ARG A 29 0.52 8.87 -7.58
CA ARG A 29 1.81 9.17 -6.94
C ARG A 29 2.03 8.33 -5.69
N VAL A 30 1.03 8.29 -4.79
CA VAL A 30 1.10 7.53 -3.54
C VAL A 30 1.26 6.04 -3.80
N TRP A 31 0.45 5.48 -4.71
CA TRP A 31 0.48 4.05 -4.98
C TRP A 31 1.73 3.60 -5.72
N ARG A 32 2.29 4.44 -6.59
CA ARG A 32 3.57 4.15 -7.24
C ARG A 32 4.71 4.14 -6.24
N TRP A 33 4.77 5.14 -5.35
CA TRP A 33 5.75 5.18 -4.27
C TRP A 33 5.67 3.94 -3.36
N TYR A 34 4.46 3.54 -2.99
CA TYR A 34 4.25 2.32 -2.21
C TYR A 34 4.71 1.05 -2.95
N ALA A 35 4.37 0.93 -4.24
CA ALA A 35 4.75 -0.21 -5.07
C ALA A 35 6.27 -0.33 -5.19
N ASP A 36 6.97 0.78 -5.45
CA ASP A 36 8.42 0.82 -5.53
C ASP A 36 9.06 0.31 -4.21
N LEU A 37 8.59 0.79 -3.05
CA LEU A 37 9.11 0.31 -1.75
C LEU A 37 8.79 -1.16 -1.47
N MET A 38 7.64 -1.66 -1.92
CA MET A 38 7.27 -3.07 -1.80
C MET A 38 8.16 -3.97 -2.69
N GLU A 39 8.46 -3.54 -3.91
CA GLU A 39 9.38 -4.25 -4.81
C GLU A 39 10.80 -4.28 -4.27
N GLU A 40 11.21 -3.21 -3.58
CA GLU A 40 12.51 -3.06 -2.93
C GLU A 40 12.60 -3.75 -1.54
N ASP A 41 11.51 -4.37 -1.04
CA ASP A 41 11.40 -4.97 0.32
C ASP A 41 11.69 -3.96 1.45
N ARG A 42 11.42 -2.68 1.20
CA ARG A 42 11.69 -1.57 2.12
C ARG A 42 10.51 -1.17 2.97
N ILE A 43 9.30 -1.60 2.61
CA ILE A 43 8.10 -1.37 3.41
C ILE A 43 7.51 -2.68 3.90
N ALA A 44 7.25 -2.75 5.20
CA ALA A 44 6.55 -3.85 5.85
C ALA A 44 5.18 -3.37 6.34
N CYS A 45 4.12 -4.07 5.99
CA CYS A 45 2.77 -3.77 6.42
C CYS A 45 2.27 -4.87 7.35
N THR A 46 2.01 -4.52 8.61
CA THR A 46 1.57 -5.45 9.65
C THR A 46 0.20 -5.06 10.16
N ARG A 47 -0.75 -6.00 10.15
CA ARG A 47 -2.04 -5.85 10.83
C ARG A 47 -1.81 -5.96 12.34
N THR A 48 -2.22 -4.95 13.09
CA THR A 48 -2.24 -4.93 14.57
C THR A 48 -3.68 -5.16 15.07
N ARG A 49 -3.87 -5.21 16.39
CA ARG A 49 -5.23 -5.29 16.97
C ARG A 49 -6.08 -4.08 16.58
N ASP A 50 -5.47 -2.90 16.57
CA ASP A 50 -6.18 -1.61 16.46
C ASP A 50 -6.11 -1.00 15.05
N GLY A 51 -5.31 -1.58 14.15
CA GLY A 51 -5.18 -1.06 12.79
C GLY A 51 -4.05 -1.71 11.99
N TRP A 52 -3.37 -0.87 11.23
CA TRP A 52 -2.25 -1.18 10.37
C TRP A 52 -1.04 -0.41 10.85
N ARG A 53 0.09 -1.12 10.96
CA ARG A 53 1.41 -0.54 11.16
C ARG A 53 2.21 -0.72 9.88
N LEU A 54 2.66 0.37 9.30
CA LEU A 54 3.61 0.38 8.18
C LEU A 54 4.99 0.71 8.73
N THR A 55 6.01 -0.04 8.34
CA THR A 55 7.40 0.22 8.72
C THR A 55 8.25 0.37 7.48
N ILE A 56 8.92 1.51 7.31
CA ILE A 56 9.79 1.82 6.17
C ILE A 56 11.26 1.75 6.61
N ASP A 57 12.09 1.09 5.81
CA ASP A 57 13.52 0.88 6.02
C ASP A 57 13.85 0.30 7.42
N GLY A 58 12.91 -0.41 8.04
CA GLY A 58 13.05 -0.98 9.39
C GLY A 58 13.01 0.03 10.54
N HIS A 59 12.84 1.33 10.28
CA HIS A 59 12.98 2.38 11.30
C HIS A 59 11.74 3.27 11.45
N HIS A 60 11.08 3.60 10.35
CA HIS A 60 10.00 4.58 10.36
C HIS A 60 8.64 3.90 10.41
N ALA A 61 7.90 4.07 11.50
CA ALA A 61 6.59 3.44 11.68
C ALA A 61 5.44 4.46 11.61
N VAL A 62 4.38 4.12 10.87
CA VAL A 62 3.09 4.82 10.88
C VAL A 62 1.99 3.84 11.24
N GLU A 63 1.05 4.32 12.03
CA GLU A 63 -0.14 3.56 12.41
C GLU A 63 -1.43 4.28 12.04
N ASP A 64 -2.38 3.54 11.52
CA ASP A 64 -3.75 4.00 11.24
C ASP A 64 -4.71 2.81 11.34
N ALA A 65 -5.97 3.05 11.68
CA ALA A 65 -7.02 2.03 11.62
C ALA A 65 -7.22 1.49 10.19
N SER A 66 -7.04 2.34 9.17
CA SER A 66 -7.15 1.99 7.75
C SER A 66 -5.79 1.81 7.09
N PHE A 67 -5.64 0.76 6.28
CA PHE A 67 -4.43 0.52 5.50
C PHE A 67 -4.15 1.68 4.54
N ASP A 68 -5.16 2.10 3.78
CA ASP A 68 -5.03 3.19 2.81
C ASP A 68 -4.57 4.49 3.49
N ALA A 69 -5.18 4.81 4.64
CA ALA A 69 -4.82 6.02 5.37
C ALA A 69 -3.41 5.92 6.00
N ALA A 70 -2.97 4.74 6.46
CA ALA A 70 -1.58 4.52 6.86
C ALA A 70 -0.61 4.75 5.69
N VAL A 71 -0.92 4.22 4.50
CA VAL A 71 -0.09 4.39 3.29
C VAL A 71 0.01 5.86 2.92
N ARG A 72 -1.12 6.58 2.89
CA ARG A 72 -1.15 8.01 2.56
C ARG A 72 -0.36 8.85 3.57
N ARG A 73 -0.58 8.64 4.87
CA ARG A 73 0.21 9.32 5.91
C ARG A 73 1.70 9.06 5.77
N ALA A 74 2.08 7.82 5.46
CA ALA A 74 3.48 7.49 5.24
C ALA A 74 4.04 8.18 3.97
N ALA A 75 3.29 8.21 2.88
CA ALA A 75 3.68 8.91 1.66
C ALA A 75 3.85 10.42 1.90
N ASP A 76 2.95 11.05 2.65
CA ASP A 76 3.03 12.47 2.98
C ASP A 76 4.31 12.83 3.76
N ILE A 77 4.83 11.89 4.57
CA ILE A 77 6.05 12.10 5.35
C ILE A 77 7.32 11.80 4.52
N TRP A 78 7.30 10.76 3.67
CA TRP A 78 8.52 10.19 3.09
C TRP A 78 8.60 10.17 1.55
N CYS A 79 7.57 10.58 0.80
CA CYS A 79 7.64 10.48 -0.67
C CYS A 79 8.72 11.39 -1.30
N ASP A 80 9.06 12.49 -0.62
CA ASP A 80 10.06 13.46 -1.08
C ASP A 80 11.47 13.20 -0.51
N GLN A 81 11.66 12.14 0.28
CA GLN A 81 12.98 11.83 0.83
C GLN A 81 13.89 11.19 -0.23
N PRO A 82 15.19 11.53 -0.27
CA PRO A 82 16.13 10.91 -1.19
C PRO A 82 16.16 9.40 -1.00
N ARG A 83 15.78 8.64 -2.03
CA ARG A 83 15.84 7.18 -2.01
C ARG A 83 17.32 6.76 -1.98
N LEU A 84 17.77 6.18 -0.87
CA LEU A 84 18.99 5.38 -0.87
C LEU A 84 18.75 4.25 -1.86
N SER A 85 19.46 4.24 -2.99
CA SER A 85 19.28 3.23 -4.03
C SER A 85 19.52 1.84 -3.43
N PRO A 86 18.52 0.94 -3.41
CA PRO A 86 18.76 -0.40 -2.92
C PRO A 86 19.48 -1.18 -4.02
N ALA A 87 20.54 -1.88 -3.62
CA ALA A 87 21.08 -2.97 -4.42
C ALA A 87 19.94 -3.99 -4.60
N LEU A 88 19.49 -4.20 -5.84
CA LEU A 88 18.40 -5.12 -6.22
C LEU A 88 18.73 -6.56 -5.80
N GLY A 89 18.54 -6.88 -4.53
CA GLY A 89 18.63 -8.22 -4.00
C GLY A 89 17.40 -9.01 -4.42
N ARG A 90 17.55 -9.93 -5.37
CA ARG A 90 16.48 -10.84 -5.80
C ARG A 90 15.77 -11.44 -4.58
N ARG A 91 14.47 -11.20 -4.49
CA ARG A 91 13.58 -11.76 -3.47
C ARG A 91 13.68 -13.29 -3.44
N SER A 92 14.42 -13.81 -2.47
CA SER A 92 14.44 -15.24 -2.17
C SER A 92 13.16 -15.57 -1.44
N LYS A 93 12.24 -16.26 -2.12
CA LYS A 93 10.99 -16.78 -1.55
C LYS A 93 11.34 -17.75 -0.42
N ARG A 94 11.41 -17.28 0.82
CA ARG A 94 11.42 -18.17 1.99
C ARG A 94 10.07 -18.86 2.05
N ALA A 95 9.99 -20.05 1.49
CA ALA A 95 8.91 -20.97 1.80
C ALA A 95 8.93 -21.19 3.31
N ARG A 96 7.85 -20.82 4.00
CA ARG A 96 7.63 -21.33 5.35
C ARG A 96 7.50 -22.84 5.19
N LEU A 97 8.50 -23.59 5.64
CA LEU A 97 8.33 -25.02 5.89
C LEU A 97 7.25 -25.09 6.98
N ALA A 98 6.01 -25.36 6.57
CA ALA A 98 4.98 -25.73 7.51
C ALA A 98 5.48 -27.02 8.18
N GLY A 99 5.59 -26.99 9.50
CA GLY A 99 5.82 -28.20 10.29
C GLY A 99 4.74 -29.22 9.91
N ALA A 100 5.15 -30.24 9.15
CA ALA A 100 4.36 -31.43 8.96
C ALA A 100 4.32 -32.14 10.31
N THR A 101 3.23 -31.95 11.05
CA THR A 101 2.84 -32.88 12.11
C THR A 101 2.63 -34.24 11.44
N PRO A 102 3.36 -35.31 11.78
CA PRO A 102 3.06 -36.63 11.25
C PRO A 102 1.68 -37.04 11.76
N LEU A 103 0.79 -37.43 10.83
CA LEU A 103 -0.50 -38.05 11.15
C LEU A 103 -0.23 -39.34 11.97
N PRO A 104 -0.97 -39.60 13.06
CA PRO A 104 -0.77 -40.80 13.85
C PRO A 104 -1.17 -42.04 13.07
N ASP A 105 -0.37 -43.11 13.09
CA ASP A 105 -0.67 -44.37 12.40
C ASP A 105 -1.79 -45.14 13.12
N TRP A 106 -2.93 -45.37 12.44
CA TRP A 106 -4.07 -46.11 12.97
C TRP A 106 -4.03 -47.61 12.68
N HIS A 107 -2.96 -48.15 12.09
CA HIS A 107 -2.84 -49.58 11.78
C HIS A 107 -1.91 -50.32 12.74
N ALA A 108 -2.28 -50.38 14.01
CA ALA A 108 -1.68 -51.33 14.95
C ALA A 108 -2.63 -51.73 16.07
N ARG A 109 -3.81 -52.29 15.73
CA ARG A 109 -4.56 -53.24 16.59
C ARG A 109 -5.45 -54.15 15.75
N ARG A 110 -4.87 -55.22 15.25
CA ARG A 110 -5.54 -56.52 15.21
C ARG A 110 -4.48 -57.52 15.62
N ASP A 111 -4.59 -58.01 16.85
CA ASP A 111 -4.40 -59.38 17.30
C ASP A 111 -5.06 -59.50 18.67
#